data_AF-A0ABD3WCI5-F1
#
_entry.id   AF-A0ABD3WCI5-F1
#
_cell.length_a   1.000
_cell.length_b   1.000
_cell.length_c   1.000
_cell.angle_alpha   90.00
_cell.angle_beta   90.00
_cell.angle_gamma   90.00
#
_symmetry.space_group_name_H-M   'P 1'
#
loop_
_entity.id
_entity.type
_entity.pdbx_description
1 polymer ?
#
loop_
_entity_poly.entity_id
_entity_poly.type
_entity_poly.pdbx_seq_one_letter_code
_entity_poly.pdbx_strand_id
1 'polypeptide(L)'
;MMGTKVLTTVGSEAWRNSTLKGIKLSQTIAQKSDKNCDIGRCFDPLPHLRDTVAQLSNDEIHRYTREVRGVVSRLRESLLETNEEIKSLTRGKEAIEKTLEHTRKDLKLNKDSQDIRLSRPAKEREHDGADDLLNAERSHLLNCKRALEAQLRSVQQQLFTLDLARKRLFACLEERSRVLDLLCHTVSSAANGPNTNVSASNNHRSKSMMEGRISRLGASQADPLGPYTPEVDQALADASDARARSAYLRKELRDGIEKTENLKQAAHRSVNDGLTQKVSETVTLKQHLGVTLGENRHAIHRAQRWYDATDKARSYSVGPVMSADLTTREKLDRPMVRIFQRHPGTQLPEAQQIIQGTDGLLQSLTATSRNIGLLRLSNLRLYDDIRTKSAASSIDSGIIRLRRRRSDHRWNLGEAF
;
A
#
# COMPACT_ATOMS: atom_id res chain seq x y z
N MET A 1 32.29 -113.45 53.23
CA MET A 1 31.03 -113.82 53.92
C MET A 1 30.99 -113.11 55.26
N MET A 2 29.93 -112.34 55.51
CA MET A 2 29.43 -111.73 56.77
C MET A 2 28.49 -110.62 56.24
N GLY A 3 27.19 -110.83 56.03
CA GLY A 3 26.21 -111.30 57.01
C GLY A 3 25.18 -110.18 57.16
N THR A 4 24.31 -110.02 56.16
CA THR A 4 23.16 -109.11 56.22
C THR A 4 22.20 -109.63 57.29
N LYS A 5 22.20 -108.98 58.47
CA LYS A 5 21.24 -109.26 59.55
C LYS A 5 19.83 -108.95 59.05
N VAL A 6 19.06 -110.01 58.80
CA VAL A 6 17.61 -109.94 58.59
C VAL A 6 16.98 -109.61 59.94
N LEU A 7 16.44 -108.39 60.07
CA LEU A 7 15.59 -107.99 61.18
C LEU A 7 14.30 -108.84 61.14
N THR A 8 14.15 -109.69 62.14
CA THR A 8 12.95 -110.50 62.40
C THR A 8 11.74 -109.60 62.56
N THR A 9 10.78 -109.73 61.64
CA THR A 9 9.52 -109.00 61.64
C THR A 9 8.43 -109.90 62.23
N VAL A 10 7.73 -109.45 63.28
CA VAL A 10 6.75 -110.26 64.06
C VAL A 10 5.31 -110.17 63.50
N GLY A 11 5.00 -109.23 62.59
CA GLY A 11 3.68 -109.09 61.93
C GLY A 11 3.66 -109.61 60.48
N SER A 12 2.47 -109.90 59.93
CA SER A 12 2.33 -110.45 58.57
C SER A 12 2.96 -109.51 57.52
N GLU A 13 3.66 -110.07 56.53
CA GLU A 13 4.31 -109.28 55.48
C GLU A 13 3.32 -108.41 54.69
N ALA A 14 2.08 -108.89 54.53
CA ALA A 14 1.00 -108.12 53.91
C ALA A 14 0.69 -106.83 54.69
N TRP A 15 0.65 -106.89 56.03
CA TRP A 15 0.45 -105.72 56.88
C TRP A 15 1.64 -104.76 56.82
N ARG A 16 2.88 -105.26 56.97
CA ARG A 16 4.10 -104.42 56.87
C ARG A 16 4.20 -103.72 55.52
N ASN A 17 3.95 -104.44 54.43
CA ASN A 17 4.01 -103.89 53.08
C ASN A 17 2.88 -102.88 52.81
N SER A 18 1.69 -103.09 53.38
CA SER A 18 0.59 -102.12 53.33
C SER A 18 0.95 -100.84 54.09
N THR A 19 1.50 -100.96 55.31
CA THR A 19 1.94 -99.81 56.11
C THR A 19 3.11 -99.07 55.45
N LEU A 20 4.10 -99.77 54.89
CA LEU A 20 5.20 -99.15 54.13
C LEU A 20 4.71 -98.47 52.84
N LYS A 21 3.71 -99.03 52.15
CA LYS A 21 3.05 -98.36 51.02
C LYS A 21 2.31 -97.10 51.48
N GLY A 22 1.60 -97.15 52.61
CA GLY A 22 0.95 -95.99 53.23
C GLY A 22 1.95 -94.89 53.61
N ILE A 23 3.10 -95.25 54.21
CA ILE A 23 4.17 -94.31 54.55
C ILE A 23 4.77 -93.68 53.29
N LYS A 24 5.07 -94.48 52.24
CA LYS A 24 5.56 -93.94 50.96
C LYS A 24 4.55 -93.04 50.28
N LEU A 25 3.27 -93.39 50.30
CA LEU A 25 2.19 -92.54 49.79
C LEU A 25 2.14 -91.21 50.55
N SER A 26 2.20 -91.25 51.89
CA SER A 26 2.24 -90.06 52.74
C SER A 26 3.47 -89.18 52.47
N GLN A 27 4.65 -89.75 52.30
CA GLN A 27 5.86 -89.01 51.91
C GLN A 27 5.72 -88.37 50.53
N THR A 28 5.12 -89.08 49.57
CA THR A 28 4.89 -88.55 48.22
C THR A 28 3.87 -87.41 48.24
N ILE A 29 2.82 -87.52 49.07
CA ILE A 29 1.82 -86.46 49.28
C ILE A 29 2.46 -85.24 49.96
N ALA A 30 3.28 -85.43 51.00
CA ALA A 30 3.99 -84.35 51.68
C ALA A 30 4.93 -83.60 50.72
N GLN A 31 5.74 -84.34 49.95
CA GLN A 31 6.62 -83.73 48.93
C GLN A 31 5.84 -83.00 47.83
N LYS A 32 4.67 -83.51 47.44
CA LYS A 32 3.80 -82.84 46.46
C LYS A 32 3.14 -81.59 47.05
N SER A 33 2.79 -81.62 48.34
CA SER A 33 2.28 -80.47 49.09
C SER A 33 3.34 -79.39 49.23
N ASP A 34 4.56 -79.75 49.63
CA ASP A 34 5.67 -78.80 49.77
C ASP A 34 6.02 -78.15 48.42
N LYS A 35 6.09 -78.93 47.34
CA LYS A 35 6.24 -78.38 45.98
C LYS A 35 5.09 -77.45 45.61
N ASN A 36 3.84 -77.79 45.94
CA ASN A 36 2.70 -76.91 45.68
C ASN A 36 2.73 -75.63 46.54
N CYS A 37 3.21 -75.70 47.78
CA CYS A 37 3.40 -74.54 48.65
C CYS A 37 4.53 -73.63 48.14
N ASP A 38 5.63 -74.19 47.65
CA ASP A 38 6.72 -73.43 47.03
C ASP A 38 6.27 -72.75 45.73
N ILE A 39 5.49 -73.47 44.90
CA ILE A 39 4.85 -72.91 43.71
C ILE A 39 3.89 -71.78 44.12
N GLY A 40 3.05 -71.98 45.13
CA GLY A 40 2.15 -70.96 45.66
C GLY A 40 2.88 -69.70 46.14
N ARG A 41 3.95 -69.86 46.91
CA ARG A 41 4.80 -68.74 47.37
C ARG A 41 5.46 -67.97 46.23
N CYS A 42 5.76 -68.61 45.11
CA CYS A 42 6.27 -67.93 43.91
C CYS A 42 5.20 -67.06 43.21
N PHE A 43 3.91 -67.34 43.43
CA PHE A 43 2.79 -66.59 42.85
C PHE A 43 2.11 -65.66 43.86
N ASP A 44 2.37 -65.83 45.16
CA ASP A 44 1.81 -64.98 46.21
C ASP A 44 2.40 -63.56 46.13
N PRO A 45 1.55 -62.52 46.06
CA PRO A 45 2.04 -61.15 46.05
C PRO A 45 2.70 -60.78 47.38
N LEU A 46 3.80 -60.02 47.31
CA LEU A 46 4.48 -59.51 48.50
C LEU A 46 3.52 -58.63 49.34
N PRO A 47 3.64 -58.62 50.69
CA PRO A 47 2.75 -57.84 51.57
C PRO A 47 2.69 -56.33 51.24
N HIS A 48 3.74 -55.79 50.59
CA HIS A 48 3.85 -54.39 50.18
C HIS A 48 3.55 -54.16 48.69
N LEU A 49 2.93 -55.13 47.98
CA LEU A 49 2.56 -54.97 46.57
C LEU A 49 1.68 -53.73 46.36
N ARG A 50 0.71 -53.51 47.25
CA ARG A 50 -0.22 -52.37 47.17
C ARG A 50 0.51 -51.03 47.22
N ASP A 51 1.45 -50.88 48.15
CA ASP A 51 2.25 -49.66 48.30
C ASP A 51 3.21 -49.47 47.11
N THR A 52 3.83 -50.57 46.64
CA THR A 52 4.74 -50.54 45.48
C THR A 52 4.01 -50.11 44.21
N VAL A 53 2.81 -50.68 43.95
CA VAL A 53 1.98 -50.33 42.79
C VAL A 53 1.45 -48.91 42.90
N ALA A 54 1.05 -48.46 44.10
CA ALA A 54 0.63 -47.09 44.33
C ALA A 54 1.77 -46.08 44.07
N GLN A 55 2.99 -46.40 44.50
CA GLN A 55 4.16 -45.55 44.28
C GLN A 55 4.53 -45.46 42.79
N LEU A 56 4.52 -46.59 42.07
CA LEU A 56 4.74 -46.60 40.62
C LEU A 56 3.66 -45.79 39.87
N SER A 57 2.40 -45.87 40.32
CA SER A 57 1.30 -45.09 39.74
C SER A 57 1.46 -43.60 40.02
N ASN A 58 1.85 -43.22 41.24
CA ASN A 58 2.14 -41.83 41.59
C ASN A 58 3.30 -41.26 40.76
N ASP A 59 4.38 -42.02 40.57
CA ASP A 59 5.52 -41.61 39.75
C ASP A 59 5.12 -41.36 38.29
N GLU A 60 4.25 -42.22 37.73
CA GLU A 60 3.68 -42.04 36.39
C GLU A 60 2.82 -40.78 36.30
N ILE A 61 1.92 -40.56 37.28
CA ILE A 61 1.08 -39.37 37.38
C ILE A 61 1.93 -38.09 37.45
N HIS A 62 2.98 -38.08 38.29
CA HIS A 62 3.88 -36.94 38.41
C HIS A 62 4.70 -36.68 37.15
N ARG A 63 5.07 -37.73 36.41
CA ARG A 63 5.76 -37.59 35.11
C ARG A 63 4.81 -36.98 34.08
N TYR A 64 3.63 -37.56 33.91
CA TYR A 64 2.59 -37.06 33.00
C TYR A 64 2.24 -35.59 33.29
N THR A 65 2.02 -35.25 34.55
CA THR A 65 1.70 -33.87 34.97
C THR A 65 2.82 -32.88 34.63
N ARG A 66 4.09 -33.27 34.81
CA ARG A 66 5.24 -32.44 34.44
C ARG A 66 5.31 -32.19 32.94
N GLU A 67 5.08 -33.24 32.14
CA GLU A 67 5.07 -33.13 30.68
C GLU A 67 3.92 -32.25 30.19
N VAL A 68 2.70 -32.42 30.73
CA VAL A 68 1.54 -31.57 30.42
C VAL A 68 1.81 -30.10 30.75
N ARG A 69 2.50 -29.79 31.87
CA ARG A 69 2.92 -28.40 32.15
C ARG A 69 3.83 -27.83 31.09
N GLY A 70 4.79 -28.61 30.59
CA GLY A 70 5.65 -28.21 29.49
C GLY A 70 4.85 -27.92 28.21
N VAL A 71 3.82 -28.71 27.93
CA VAL A 71 2.90 -28.47 26.79
C VAL A 71 2.07 -27.21 26.99
N VAL A 72 1.47 -27.01 28.17
CA VAL A 72 0.68 -25.81 28.50
C VAL A 72 1.55 -24.55 28.42
N SER A 73 2.80 -24.60 28.87
CA SER A 73 3.74 -23.48 28.74
C SER A 73 4.00 -23.13 27.27
N ARG A 74 4.24 -24.13 26.41
CA ARG A 74 4.43 -23.92 24.97
C ARG A 74 3.19 -23.34 24.29
N LEU A 75 1.99 -23.85 24.62
CA LEU A 75 0.73 -23.33 24.10
C LEU A 75 0.49 -21.87 24.54
N ARG A 76 0.80 -21.54 25.80
CA ARG A 76 0.72 -20.15 26.32
C ARG A 76 1.65 -19.21 25.56
N GLU A 77 2.90 -19.60 25.38
CA GLU A 77 3.88 -18.83 24.63
C GLU A 77 3.41 -18.59 23.19
N SER A 78 3.02 -19.65 22.48
CA SER A 78 2.52 -19.56 21.10
C SER A 78 1.26 -18.68 20.98
N LEU A 79 0.36 -18.74 21.97
CA LEU A 79 -0.83 -17.89 22.03
C LEU A 79 -0.47 -16.41 22.20
N LEU A 80 0.50 -16.09 23.08
CA LEU A 80 0.99 -14.73 23.27
C LEU A 80 1.63 -14.19 21.99
N GLU A 81 2.50 -14.96 21.36
CA GLU A 81 3.12 -14.58 20.09
C GLU A 81 2.09 -14.35 18.97
N THR A 82 1.06 -15.19 18.90
CA THR A 82 -0.04 -15.03 17.94
C THR A 82 -0.84 -13.75 18.21
N ASN A 83 -1.10 -13.41 19.47
CA ASN A 83 -1.76 -12.16 19.84
C ASN A 83 -0.92 -10.93 19.48
N GLU A 84 0.39 -10.95 19.71
CA GLU A 84 1.29 -9.86 19.31
C GLU A 84 1.34 -9.67 17.79
N GLU A 85 1.29 -10.77 17.04
CA GLU A 85 1.23 -10.73 15.59
C GLU A 85 -0.11 -10.16 15.08
N ILE A 86 -1.24 -10.53 15.70
CA ILE A 86 -2.56 -9.92 15.41
C ILE A 86 -2.53 -8.42 15.66
N LYS A 87 -2.01 -7.97 16.81
CA LYS A 87 -1.87 -6.53 17.11
C LYS A 87 -1.01 -5.82 16.07
N SER A 88 0.12 -6.42 15.71
CA SER A 88 1.05 -5.86 14.73
C SER A 88 0.43 -5.74 13.34
N LEU A 89 -0.29 -6.76 12.88
CA LEU A 89 -0.96 -6.75 11.59
C LEU A 89 -2.18 -5.81 11.57
N THR A 90 -2.88 -5.67 12.71
CA THR A 90 -3.98 -4.69 12.87
C THR A 90 -3.49 -3.25 12.71
N ARG A 91 -2.34 -2.89 13.32
CA ARG A 91 -1.71 -1.58 13.08
C ARG A 91 -1.35 -1.36 11.60
N GLY A 92 -0.90 -2.42 10.92
CA GLY A 92 -0.65 -2.39 9.48
C GLY A 92 -1.93 -2.13 8.66
N LYS A 93 -3.03 -2.79 9.02
CA LYS A 93 -4.35 -2.56 8.42
C LYS A 93 -4.77 -1.09 8.54
N GLU A 94 -4.69 -0.52 9.74
CA GLU A 94 -5.01 0.88 10.00
C GLU A 94 -4.12 1.83 9.17
N ALA A 95 -2.84 1.50 9.02
CA ALA A 95 -1.92 2.28 8.18
C ALA A 95 -2.32 2.26 6.69
N ILE A 96 -2.76 1.11 6.16
CA ILE A 96 -3.31 1.01 4.78
C ILE A 96 -4.61 1.81 4.65
N GLU A 97 -5.51 1.71 5.62
CA GLU A 97 -6.79 2.45 5.58
C GLU A 97 -6.54 3.95 5.57
N LYS A 98 -5.57 4.42 6.37
CA LYS A 98 -5.13 5.82 6.37
C LYS A 98 -4.54 6.26 5.02
N THR A 99 -3.66 5.46 4.41
CA THR A 99 -3.06 5.81 3.11
C THR A 99 -4.08 5.75 1.97
N LEU A 100 -5.05 4.84 2.03
CA LEU A 100 -6.20 4.83 1.12
C LEU A 100 -7.01 6.11 1.22
N GLU A 101 -7.25 6.59 2.45
CA GLU A 101 -7.98 7.82 2.66
C GLU A 101 -7.24 9.05 2.12
N HIS A 102 -5.92 9.12 2.34
CA HIS A 102 -5.06 10.12 1.71
C HIS A 102 -5.13 10.06 0.17
N THR A 103 -5.11 8.86 -0.40
CA THR A 103 -5.20 8.66 -1.86
C THR A 103 -6.56 9.11 -2.42
N ARG A 104 -7.65 8.86 -1.68
CA ARG A 104 -9.00 9.33 -2.05
C ARG A 104 -9.10 10.85 -2.01
N LYS A 105 -8.49 11.48 -1.00
CA LYS A 105 -8.40 12.94 -0.90
C LYS A 105 -7.64 13.52 -2.10
N ASP A 106 -6.54 12.89 -2.50
CA ASP A 106 -5.74 13.32 -3.65
C ASP A 106 -6.51 13.15 -4.98
N LEU A 107 -7.27 12.07 -5.14
CA LEU A 107 -8.17 11.88 -6.29
C LEU A 107 -9.23 12.99 -6.35
N LYS A 108 -9.82 13.37 -5.21
CA LYS A 108 -10.77 14.48 -5.13
C LYS A 108 -10.10 15.80 -5.50
N LEU A 109 -8.90 16.05 -4.99
CA LEU A 109 -8.14 17.26 -5.31
C LEU A 109 -7.81 17.36 -6.81
N ASN A 110 -7.40 16.25 -7.42
CA ASN A 110 -7.14 16.17 -8.85
C ASN A 110 -8.43 16.43 -9.66
N LYS A 111 -9.56 15.82 -9.26
CA LYS A 111 -10.87 16.09 -9.87
C LYS A 111 -11.27 17.56 -9.75
N ASP A 112 -11.19 18.15 -8.56
CA ASP A 112 -11.49 19.57 -8.33
C ASP A 112 -10.59 20.46 -9.22
N SER A 113 -9.32 20.08 -9.41
CA SER A 113 -8.38 20.80 -10.27
C SER A 113 -8.80 20.74 -11.75
N GLN A 114 -9.22 19.57 -12.24
CA GLN A 114 -9.76 19.41 -13.59
C GLN A 114 -11.05 20.21 -13.78
N ASP A 115 -11.98 20.13 -12.82
CA ASP A 115 -13.27 20.83 -12.87
C ASP A 115 -13.08 22.37 -12.91
N ILE A 116 -12.13 22.90 -12.13
CA ILE A 116 -11.80 24.34 -12.18
C ILE A 116 -11.22 24.73 -13.54
N ARG A 117 -10.40 23.88 -14.20
CA ARG A 117 -9.87 24.18 -15.54
C ARG A 117 -10.94 24.25 -16.62
N LEU A 118 -12.07 23.57 -16.43
CA LEU A 118 -13.22 23.68 -17.36
C LEU A 118 -13.87 25.07 -17.33
N SER A 119 -13.64 25.85 -16.28
CA SER A 119 -14.11 27.24 -16.17
C SER A 119 -13.27 28.25 -16.97
N ARG A 120 -12.18 27.80 -17.64
CA ARG A 120 -11.39 28.65 -18.52
C ARG A 120 -12.24 29.22 -19.67
N PRO A 121 -11.92 30.43 -20.17
CA PRO A 121 -12.56 30.98 -21.37
C PRO A 121 -12.48 30.00 -22.56
N ALA A 122 -13.47 30.02 -23.44
CA ALA A 122 -13.61 29.03 -24.52
C ALA A 122 -12.34 28.84 -25.37
N LYS A 123 -11.64 29.93 -25.72
CA LYS A 123 -10.38 29.92 -26.48
C LYS A 123 -9.20 29.26 -25.74
N GLU A 124 -9.24 29.19 -24.41
CA GLU A 124 -8.19 28.64 -23.54
C GLU A 124 -8.57 27.27 -22.96
N ARG A 125 -9.75 26.74 -23.33
CA ARG A 125 -10.29 25.48 -22.79
C ARG A 125 -9.88 24.27 -23.62
N GLU A 126 -9.15 24.46 -24.72
CA GLU A 126 -8.61 23.37 -25.50
C GLU A 126 -7.67 22.51 -24.66
N HIS A 127 -7.65 21.21 -24.97
CA HIS A 127 -6.83 20.23 -24.28
C HIS A 127 -5.35 20.58 -24.45
N ASP A 128 -4.61 20.65 -23.34
CA ASP A 128 -3.19 20.96 -23.33
C ASP A 128 -2.37 19.99 -22.46
N GLY A 129 -1.04 20.15 -22.46
CA GLY A 129 -0.15 19.27 -21.72
C GLY A 129 -0.37 19.26 -20.19
N ALA A 130 -0.97 20.30 -19.60
CA ALA A 130 -1.32 20.26 -18.18
C ALA A 130 -2.55 19.37 -17.93
N ASP A 131 -3.45 19.23 -18.91
CA ASP A 131 -4.56 18.27 -18.86
C ASP A 131 -4.04 16.83 -18.98
N ASP A 132 -3.03 16.58 -19.81
CA ASP A 132 -2.35 15.27 -19.88
C ASP A 132 -1.72 14.90 -18.54
N LEU A 133 -1.02 15.85 -17.88
CA LEU A 133 -0.41 15.63 -16.57
C LEU A 133 -1.47 15.35 -15.48
N LEU A 134 -2.59 16.07 -15.47
CA LEU A 134 -3.69 15.82 -14.55
C LEU A 134 -4.32 14.43 -14.77
N ASN A 135 -4.48 14.00 -16.03
CA ASN A 135 -4.99 12.68 -16.37
C ASN A 135 -4.03 11.56 -15.98
N ALA A 136 -2.72 11.76 -16.21
CA ALA A 136 -1.68 10.83 -15.79
C ALA A 136 -1.66 10.66 -14.26
N GLU A 137 -1.70 11.76 -13.51
CA GLU A 137 -1.80 11.74 -12.05
C GLU A 137 -3.04 10.96 -11.58
N ARG A 138 -4.22 11.24 -12.17
CA ARG A 138 -5.46 10.52 -11.86
C ARG A 138 -5.30 9.01 -12.07
N SER A 139 -4.69 8.60 -13.18
CA SER A 139 -4.43 7.20 -13.49
C SER A 139 -3.51 6.55 -12.46
N HIS A 140 -2.41 7.22 -12.10
CA HIS A 140 -1.48 6.75 -11.07
C HIS A 140 -2.16 6.59 -9.70
N LEU A 141 -2.97 7.57 -9.29
CA LEU A 141 -3.72 7.53 -8.03
C LEU A 141 -4.75 6.39 -8.01
N LEU A 142 -5.46 6.15 -9.13
CA LEU A 142 -6.39 5.02 -9.24
C LEU A 142 -5.69 3.67 -9.18
N ASN A 143 -4.48 3.57 -9.74
CA ASN A 143 -3.65 2.36 -9.64
C ASN A 143 -3.17 2.13 -8.21
N CYS A 144 -2.71 3.18 -7.52
CA CYS A 144 -2.31 3.11 -6.12
C CYS A 144 -3.48 2.69 -5.23
N LYS A 145 -4.67 3.28 -5.44
CA LYS A 145 -5.90 2.92 -4.72
C LYS A 145 -6.22 1.43 -4.88
N ARG A 146 -6.24 0.92 -6.11
CA ARG A 146 -6.52 -0.50 -6.39
C ARG A 146 -5.50 -1.43 -5.74
N ALA A 147 -4.22 -1.08 -5.77
CA ALA A 147 -3.16 -1.86 -5.13
C ALA A 147 -3.33 -1.92 -3.60
N LEU A 148 -3.59 -0.77 -2.97
CA LEU A 148 -3.84 -0.70 -1.52
C LEU A 148 -5.12 -1.45 -1.11
N GLU A 149 -6.20 -1.40 -1.91
CA GLU A 149 -7.43 -2.17 -1.66
C GLU A 149 -7.22 -3.69 -1.79
N ALA A 150 -6.34 -4.13 -2.70
CA ALA A 150 -5.94 -5.53 -2.79
C ALA A 150 -5.13 -5.96 -1.56
N GLN A 151 -4.15 -5.16 -1.14
CA GLN A 151 -3.37 -5.43 0.07
C GLN A 151 -4.24 -5.46 1.32
N LEU A 152 -5.20 -4.54 1.44
CA LEU A 152 -6.14 -4.49 2.57
C LEU A 152 -6.95 -5.80 2.68
N ARG A 153 -7.44 -6.33 1.55
CA ARG A 153 -8.18 -7.61 1.53
C ARG A 153 -7.29 -8.77 1.98
N SER A 154 -6.05 -8.84 1.51
CA SER A 154 -5.09 -9.87 1.95
C SER A 154 -4.81 -9.79 3.46
N VAL A 155 -4.67 -8.57 4.00
CA VAL A 155 -4.47 -8.33 5.44
C VAL A 155 -5.69 -8.75 6.25
N GLN A 156 -6.89 -8.40 5.81
CA GLN A 156 -8.14 -8.79 6.47
C GLN A 156 -8.31 -10.32 6.49
N GLN A 157 -8.01 -10.99 5.38
CA GLN A 157 -8.04 -12.45 5.30
C GLN A 157 -7.01 -13.09 6.25
N GLN A 158 -5.80 -12.54 6.32
CA GLN A 158 -4.77 -13.08 7.21
C GLN A 158 -5.08 -12.85 8.69
N LEU A 159 -5.71 -11.72 9.05
CA LEU A 159 -6.22 -11.48 10.40
C LEU A 159 -7.27 -12.52 10.81
N PHE A 160 -8.16 -12.90 9.89
CA PHE A 160 -9.14 -13.97 10.14
C PHE A 160 -8.45 -15.31 10.39
N THR A 161 -7.44 -15.67 9.57
CA THR A 161 -6.63 -16.90 9.77
C THR A 161 -5.93 -16.91 11.13
N LEU A 162 -5.32 -15.79 11.54
CA LEU A 162 -4.69 -15.67 12.86
C LEU A 162 -5.71 -15.80 14.00
N ASP A 163 -6.92 -15.24 13.86
CA ASP A 163 -7.97 -15.37 14.88
C ASP A 163 -8.46 -16.83 15.03
N LEU A 164 -8.57 -17.57 13.92
CA LEU A 164 -8.87 -19.00 13.95
C LEU A 164 -7.76 -19.80 14.65
N ALA A 165 -6.50 -19.54 14.32
CA ALA A 165 -5.35 -20.18 14.97
C ALA A 165 -5.33 -19.87 16.48
N ARG A 166 -5.61 -18.61 16.86
CA ARG A 166 -5.73 -18.17 18.26
C ARG A 166 -6.82 -18.94 19.01
N LYS A 167 -8.01 -19.09 18.42
CA LYS A 167 -9.12 -19.84 19.03
C LYS A 167 -8.77 -21.32 19.22
N ARG A 168 -8.11 -21.93 18.23
CA ARG A 168 -7.65 -23.32 18.31
C ARG A 168 -6.61 -23.52 19.40
N LEU A 169 -5.59 -22.66 19.47
CA LEU A 169 -4.59 -22.67 20.53
C LEU A 169 -5.24 -22.53 21.92
N PHE A 170 -6.21 -21.63 22.05
CA PHE A 170 -6.93 -21.41 23.30
C PHE A 170 -7.73 -22.65 23.74
N ALA A 171 -8.43 -23.32 22.82
CA ALA A 171 -9.15 -24.56 23.10
C ALA A 171 -8.23 -25.70 23.56
N CYS A 172 -7.11 -25.91 22.85
CA CYS A 172 -6.09 -26.89 23.26
C CYS A 172 -5.48 -26.54 24.62
N LEU A 173 -5.24 -25.26 24.89
CA LEU A 173 -4.72 -24.79 26.16
C LEU A 173 -5.69 -25.04 27.31
N GLU A 174 -6.98 -24.74 27.13
CA GLU A 174 -8.00 -25.02 28.14
C GLU A 174 -8.09 -26.52 28.44
N GLU A 175 -8.19 -27.36 27.40
CA GLU A 175 -8.25 -28.81 27.55
C GLU A 175 -7.06 -29.35 28.36
N ARG A 176 -5.83 -28.96 27.99
CA ARG A 176 -4.61 -29.42 28.67
C ARG A 176 -4.46 -28.83 30.06
N SER A 177 -4.99 -27.63 30.31
CA SER A 177 -4.94 -26.99 31.63
C SER A 177 -5.82 -27.69 32.67
N ARG A 178 -6.95 -28.29 32.27
CA ARG A 178 -7.86 -29.02 33.19
C ARG A 178 -7.17 -30.18 33.91
N VAL A 179 -6.20 -30.83 33.26
CA VAL A 179 -5.39 -31.90 33.86
C VAL A 179 -4.56 -31.38 35.03
N LEU A 180 -4.13 -30.12 34.97
CA LEU A 180 -3.27 -29.49 35.97
C LEU A 180 -4.06 -28.94 37.17
N ASP A 181 -5.36 -28.71 37.03
CA ASP A 181 -6.22 -28.15 38.09
C ASP A 181 -6.32 -29.07 39.33
N LEU A 182 -6.06 -30.38 39.17
CA LEU A 182 -6.12 -31.38 40.25
C LEU A 182 -4.79 -31.57 41.00
N LEU A 183 -3.64 -31.15 40.43
CA LEU A 183 -2.30 -31.40 40.99
C LEU A 183 -1.47 -30.11 41.02
N CYS A 184 -1.71 -29.30 42.04
CA CYS A 184 -0.95 -28.09 42.37
C CYS A 184 0.43 -28.42 42.98
N HIS A 185 1.35 -28.97 42.18
CA HIS A 185 2.76 -29.00 42.55
C HIS A 185 3.50 -27.82 41.94
N THR A 186 4.27 -27.08 42.73
CA THR A 186 4.96 -25.84 42.31
C THR A 186 5.95 -26.05 41.17
N VAL A 187 6.07 -25.04 40.29
CA VAL A 187 7.13 -24.92 39.28
C VAL A 187 8.41 -24.49 40.01
N SER A 188 9.10 -25.41 40.66
CA SER A 188 10.36 -25.07 41.34
C SER A 188 11.58 -25.83 40.83
N SER A 189 11.50 -26.51 39.68
CA SER A 189 12.64 -27.29 39.18
C SER A 189 12.89 -27.24 37.67
N ALA A 190 12.01 -26.63 36.88
CA ALA A 190 12.17 -26.60 35.41
C ALA A 190 12.70 -25.26 34.87
N ALA A 191 12.83 -24.22 35.71
CA ALA A 191 13.23 -22.88 35.29
C ALA A 191 14.75 -22.59 35.40
N ASN A 192 15.54 -23.48 36.02
CA ASN A 192 16.99 -23.32 36.17
C ASN A 192 17.73 -24.52 35.56
N GLY A 193 17.72 -24.63 34.22
CA GLY A 193 18.75 -25.34 33.49
C GLY A 193 19.79 -24.32 32.99
N PRO A 194 21.00 -24.25 33.58
CA PRO A 194 22.02 -23.36 33.07
C PRO A 194 22.52 -23.85 31.71
N ASN A 195 22.54 -22.97 30.72
CA ASN A 195 23.46 -23.07 29.61
C ASN A 195 24.90 -23.07 30.16
N THR A 196 25.53 -24.23 30.29
CA THR A 196 26.97 -24.31 30.54
C THR A 196 27.58 -25.45 29.73
N ASN A 197 28.27 -25.09 28.65
CA ASN A 197 29.45 -25.80 28.19
C ASN A 197 30.44 -25.89 29.37
N VAL A 198 30.95 -27.10 29.68
CA VAL A 198 32.32 -27.41 30.15
C VAL A 198 32.37 -28.86 30.68
N SER A 199 33.26 -29.64 30.06
CA SER A 199 34.08 -30.76 30.54
C SER A 199 33.52 -31.88 31.43
N ALA A 200 33.59 -33.08 30.82
CA ALA A 200 34.16 -34.32 31.34
C ALA A 200 34.37 -34.46 32.87
N SER A 201 33.63 -35.38 33.48
CA SER A 201 34.22 -36.37 34.40
C SER A 201 33.30 -37.57 34.58
N ASN A 202 33.89 -38.74 34.42
CA ASN A 202 33.31 -40.05 34.71
C ASN A 202 32.77 -40.14 36.14
N ASN A 203 31.57 -40.69 36.32
CA ASN A 203 31.38 -41.67 37.37
C ASN A 203 30.18 -42.60 37.11
N HIS A 204 30.49 -43.89 37.18
CA HIS A 204 29.56 -45.01 37.06
C HIS A 204 28.45 -44.96 38.11
N ARG A 205 27.19 -45.00 37.66
CA ARG A 205 26.08 -45.55 38.45
C ARG A 205 25.09 -46.30 37.55
N SER A 206 25.04 -47.60 37.81
CA SER A 206 24.05 -48.63 37.50
C SER A 206 22.95 -48.30 36.49
N LYS A 207 23.05 -48.92 35.31
CA LYS A 207 21.97 -49.06 34.32
C LYS A 207 20.78 -49.81 34.94
N SER A 208 19.70 -49.09 35.24
CA SER A 208 18.34 -49.66 35.28
C SER A 208 17.83 -49.81 33.84
N MET A 209 17.24 -50.96 33.53
CA MET A 209 16.86 -51.37 32.18
C MET A 209 15.59 -50.69 31.62
N MET A 210 15.22 -49.51 32.15
CA MET A 210 14.04 -48.75 31.70
C MET A 210 14.35 -47.26 31.42
N GLU A 211 15.62 -46.86 31.37
CA GLU A 211 16.07 -45.50 31.08
C GLU A 211 16.44 -45.36 29.59
N GLY A 212 15.46 -45.55 28.70
CA GLY A 212 15.67 -45.59 27.24
C GLY A 212 14.92 -44.51 26.44
N ARG A 213 14.18 -43.60 27.09
CA ARG A 213 13.30 -42.64 26.41
C ARG A 213 13.50 -41.17 26.81
N ILE A 214 14.63 -40.80 27.41
CA ILE A 214 14.89 -39.42 27.90
C ILE A 214 16.00 -38.71 27.10
N SER A 215 16.25 -39.10 25.85
CA SER A 215 17.17 -38.34 25.00
C SER A 215 16.63 -38.21 23.59
N ARG A 216 15.69 -37.27 23.43
CA ARG A 216 15.32 -36.52 22.20
C ARG A 216 14.05 -35.70 22.48
N LEU A 217 14.23 -34.54 23.12
CA LEU A 217 13.21 -33.47 23.14
C LEU A 217 13.16 -32.67 21.81
N GLY A 218 13.84 -33.15 20.77
CA GLY A 218 13.60 -32.76 19.38
C GLY A 218 12.88 -33.90 18.68
N ALA A 219 11.63 -33.65 18.26
CA ALA A 219 10.67 -34.62 17.70
C ALA A 219 10.02 -35.58 18.72
N SER A 220 9.19 -35.06 19.63
CA SER A 220 8.18 -35.87 20.30
C SER A 220 7.15 -36.34 19.27
N GLN A 221 7.11 -37.63 18.94
CA GLN A 221 5.97 -38.19 18.20
C GLN A 221 4.69 -37.90 18.98
N ALA A 222 3.71 -37.28 18.31
CA ALA A 222 2.40 -37.03 18.90
C ALA A 222 1.76 -38.36 19.31
N ASP A 223 1.31 -38.44 20.55
CA ASP A 223 0.64 -39.62 21.11
C ASP A 223 -0.81 -39.24 21.44
N PRO A 224 -1.83 -39.92 20.86
CA PRO A 224 -3.24 -39.64 21.12
C PRO A 224 -3.63 -39.69 22.60
N LEU A 225 -2.93 -40.50 23.42
CA LEU A 225 -3.21 -40.64 24.85
C LEU A 225 -2.18 -39.91 25.73
N GLY A 226 -1.12 -39.37 25.12
CA GLY A 226 -0.02 -38.74 25.83
C GLY A 226 -0.27 -37.27 26.20
N PRO A 227 0.68 -36.65 26.93
CA PRO A 227 0.67 -35.22 27.22
C PRO A 227 0.66 -34.32 25.97
N TYR A 228 1.30 -34.80 24.90
CA TYR A 228 1.44 -34.10 23.62
C TYR A 228 0.62 -34.82 22.55
N THR A 229 -0.59 -34.33 22.31
CA THR A 229 -1.53 -34.92 21.34
C THR A 229 -1.35 -34.35 19.94
N PRO A 230 -1.82 -35.07 18.91
CA PRO A 230 -1.77 -34.58 17.52
C PRO A 230 -2.53 -33.27 17.34
N GLU A 231 -3.59 -33.01 18.12
CA GLU A 231 -4.33 -31.74 18.07
C GLU A 231 -3.47 -30.56 18.53
N VAL A 232 -2.63 -30.75 19.55
CA VAL A 232 -1.69 -29.73 20.07
C VAL A 232 -0.59 -29.48 19.04
N ASP A 233 -0.05 -30.54 18.45
CA ASP A 233 0.97 -30.45 17.40
C ASP A 233 0.46 -29.66 16.20
N GLN A 234 -0.75 -29.99 15.73
CA GLN A 234 -1.39 -29.29 14.63
C GLN A 234 -1.71 -27.83 14.99
N ALA A 235 -2.19 -27.54 16.21
CA ALA A 235 -2.50 -26.18 16.62
C ALA A 235 -1.24 -25.29 16.68
N LEU A 236 -0.11 -25.84 17.16
CA LEU A 236 1.18 -25.14 17.19
C LEU A 236 1.73 -24.93 15.77
N ALA A 237 1.62 -25.92 14.89
CA ALA A 237 2.02 -25.81 13.49
C ALA A 237 1.19 -24.77 12.73
N ASP A 238 -0.15 -24.85 12.81
CA ASP A 238 -1.09 -23.90 12.19
C ASP A 238 -0.79 -22.46 12.63
N ALA A 239 -0.51 -22.25 13.92
CA ALA A 239 -0.18 -20.94 14.48
C ALA A 239 1.21 -20.44 14.02
N SER A 240 2.21 -21.33 13.95
CA SER A 240 3.54 -21.01 13.41
C SER A 240 3.44 -20.54 11.95
N ASP A 241 2.73 -21.28 11.11
CA ASP A 241 2.54 -20.96 9.70
C ASP A 241 1.72 -19.68 9.49
N ALA A 242 0.68 -19.47 10.30
CA ALA A 242 -0.10 -18.24 10.26
C ALA A 242 0.75 -17.00 10.66
N ARG A 243 1.63 -17.13 11.66
CA ARG A 243 2.53 -16.05 12.06
C ARG A 243 3.60 -15.78 10.98
N ALA A 244 4.18 -16.82 10.39
CA ALA A 244 5.16 -16.67 9.31
C ALA A 244 4.57 -15.92 8.10
N ARG A 245 3.35 -16.31 7.67
CA ARG A 245 2.61 -15.60 6.61
C ARG A 245 2.30 -14.15 6.97
N SER A 246 1.90 -13.89 8.21
CA SER A 246 1.64 -12.53 8.68
C SER A 246 2.90 -11.66 8.69
N ALA A 247 4.04 -12.20 9.15
CA ALA A 247 5.31 -11.48 9.16
C ALA A 247 5.76 -11.09 7.74
N TYR A 248 5.61 -11.99 6.77
CA TYR A 248 5.85 -11.69 5.36
C TYR A 248 4.92 -10.58 4.85
N LEU A 249 3.62 -10.71 5.09
CA LEU A 249 2.62 -9.74 4.66
C LEU A 249 2.85 -8.34 5.26
N ARG A 250 3.30 -8.26 6.52
CA ARG A 250 3.68 -6.98 7.15
C ARG A 250 4.86 -6.32 6.45
N LYS A 251 5.80 -7.08 5.89
CA LYS A 251 6.92 -6.53 5.11
C LYS A 251 6.41 -5.98 3.79
N GLU A 252 5.64 -6.78 3.03
CA GLU A 252 5.03 -6.33 1.76
C GLU A 252 4.12 -5.11 1.93
N LEU A 253 3.42 -5.02 3.06
CA LEU A 253 2.59 -3.88 3.42
C LEU A 253 3.41 -2.60 3.57
N ARG A 254 4.55 -2.65 4.27
CA ARG A 254 5.43 -1.49 4.44
C ARG A 254 5.98 -1.03 3.09
N ASP A 255 6.50 -1.98 2.31
CA ASP A 255 7.09 -1.70 0.99
C ASP A 255 6.02 -1.15 0.02
N GLY A 256 4.81 -1.69 0.08
CA GLY A 256 3.65 -1.24 -0.70
C GLY A 256 3.24 0.19 -0.35
N ILE A 257 3.10 0.50 0.94
CA ILE A 257 2.78 1.84 1.42
C ILE A 257 3.85 2.84 0.97
N GLU A 258 5.13 2.55 1.19
CA GLU A 258 6.23 3.43 0.80
C GLU A 258 6.25 3.70 -0.71
N LYS A 259 6.10 2.64 -1.52
CA LYS A 259 6.02 2.77 -2.97
C LYS A 259 4.85 3.65 -3.42
N THR A 260 3.67 3.48 -2.81
CA THR A 260 2.50 4.30 -3.13
C THR A 260 2.72 5.76 -2.77
N GLU A 261 3.33 6.04 -1.62
CA GLU A 261 3.62 7.41 -1.19
C GLU A 261 4.62 8.09 -2.13
N ASN A 262 5.68 7.38 -2.53
CA ASN A 262 6.68 7.89 -3.46
C ASN A 262 6.08 8.19 -4.85
N LEU A 263 5.27 7.28 -5.40
CA LEU A 263 4.60 7.48 -6.69
C LEU A 263 3.61 8.66 -6.63
N LYS A 264 2.85 8.75 -5.55
CA LYS A 264 1.90 9.84 -5.31
C LYS A 264 2.60 11.19 -5.24
N GLN A 265 3.68 11.29 -4.46
CA GLN A 265 4.47 12.52 -4.35
C GLN A 265 5.16 12.90 -5.67
N ALA A 266 5.64 11.92 -6.45
CA ALA A 266 6.20 12.18 -7.77
C ALA A 266 5.14 12.71 -8.74
N ALA A 267 3.95 12.10 -8.78
CA ALA A 267 2.83 12.55 -9.60
C ALA A 267 2.39 13.98 -9.21
N HIS A 268 2.20 14.26 -7.92
CA HIS A 268 1.86 15.60 -7.42
C HIS A 268 2.88 16.66 -7.83
N ARG A 269 4.17 16.37 -7.69
CA ARG A 269 5.24 17.28 -8.10
C ARG A 269 5.18 17.56 -9.60
N SER A 270 5.10 16.51 -10.41
CA SER A 270 5.03 16.63 -11.87
C SER A 270 3.88 17.55 -12.33
N VAL A 271 2.68 17.39 -11.77
CA VAL A 271 1.56 18.26 -12.18
C VAL A 271 1.68 19.67 -11.62
N ASN A 272 2.17 19.86 -10.39
CA ASN A 272 2.38 21.19 -9.84
C ASN A 272 3.43 21.99 -10.63
N ASP A 273 4.51 21.33 -11.05
CA ASP A 273 5.54 21.93 -11.88
C ASP A 273 4.99 22.25 -13.27
N GLY A 274 4.25 21.32 -13.89
CA GLY A 274 3.59 21.54 -15.17
C GLY A 274 2.56 22.67 -15.17
N LEU A 275 1.75 22.78 -14.11
CA LEU A 275 0.81 23.90 -13.95
C LEU A 275 1.55 25.22 -13.74
N THR A 276 2.64 25.23 -12.97
CA THR A 276 3.47 26.42 -12.75
C THR A 276 4.10 26.89 -14.05
N GLN A 277 4.64 25.95 -14.84
CA GLN A 277 5.15 26.22 -16.17
C GLN A 277 4.05 26.78 -17.08
N LYS A 278 2.87 26.16 -17.13
CA LYS A 278 1.74 26.63 -17.95
C LYS A 278 1.31 28.06 -17.60
N VAL A 279 1.27 28.39 -16.30
CA VAL A 279 1.01 29.77 -15.84
C VAL A 279 2.09 30.72 -16.35
N SER A 280 3.37 30.34 -16.23
CA SER A 280 4.49 31.17 -16.67
C SER A 280 4.42 31.45 -18.18
N GLU A 281 4.14 30.45 -19.00
CA GLU A 281 3.99 30.58 -20.45
C GLU A 281 2.82 31.49 -20.82
N THR A 282 1.69 31.32 -20.13
CA THR A 282 0.47 32.12 -20.36
C THR A 282 0.71 33.59 -20.00
N VAL A 283 1.43 33.86 -18.90
CA VAL A 283 1.79 35.22 -18.47
C VAL A 283 2.77 35.86 -19.45
N THR A 284 3.79 35.14 -19.91
CA THR A 284 4.75 35.62 -20.92
C THR A 284 4.04 35.97 -22.23
N LEU A 285 3.14 35.11 -22.71
CA LEU A 285 2.37 35.38 -23.93
C LEU A 285 1.47 36.62 -23.76
N LYS A 286 0.83 36.78 -22.60
CA LYS A 286 0.06 37.99 -22.27
C LYS A 286 0.92 39.26 -22.32
N GLN A 287 2.16 39.20 -21.82
CA GLN A 287 3.08 40.34 -21.89
C GLN A 287 3.43 40.70 -23.33
N HIS A 288 3.76 39.71 -24.18
CA HIS A 288 4.00 39.92 -25.60
C HIS A 288 2.79 40.54 -26.31
N LEU A 289 1.57 40.04 -26.05
CA LEU A 289 0.34 40.64 -26.59
C LEU A 289 0.18 42.10 -26.15
N GLY A 290 0.56 42.43 -24.92
CA GLY A 290 0.55 43.81 -24.41
C GLY A 290 1.50 44.73 -25.18
N VAL A 291 2.71 44.26 -25.51
CA VAL A 291 3.67 45.00 -26.34
C VAL A 291 3.13 45.20 -27.75
N THR A 292 2.66 44.12 -28.40
CA THR A 292 2.08 44.17 -29.75
C THR A 292 0.85 45.07 -29.82
N LEU A 293 0.02 45.11 -28.77
CA LEU A 293 -1.10 46.05 -28.67
C LEU A 293 -0.61 47.51 -28.67
N GLY A 294 0.47 47.81 -27.96
CA GLY A 294 1.12 49.12 -27.95
C GLY A 294 1.67 49.52 -29.32
N GLU A 295 2.37 48.62 -29.99
CA GLU A 295 2.89 48.81 -31.35
C GLU A 295 1.75 49.06 -32.35
N ASN A 296 0.67 48.28 -32.25
CA ASN A 296 -0.50 48.44 -33.10
C ASN A 296 -1.20 49.80 -32.88
N ARG A 297 -1.34 50.26 -31.62
CA ARG A 297 -1.85 51.61 -31.32
C ARG A 297 -0.97 52.69 -31.95
N HIS A 298 0.36 52.55 -31.83
CA HIS A 298 1.28 53.50 -32.44
C HIS A 298 1.21 53.49 -33.97
N ALA A 299 1.04 52.32 -34.59
CA ALA A 299 0.83 52.18 -36.03
C ALA A 299 -0.47 52.86 -36.49
N ILE A 300 -1.57 52.73 -35.73
CA ILE A 300 -2.84 53.43 -36.00
C ILE A 300 -2.59 54.94 -35.99
N HIS A 301 -1.93 55.48 -34.97
CA HIS A 301 -1.68 56.92 -34.87
C HIS A 301 -0.78 57.42 -36.01
N ARG A 302 0.22 56.62 -36.40
CA ARG A 302 1.08 56.95 -37.54
C ARG A 302 0.30 56.96 -38.85
N ALA A 303 -0.51 55.93 -39.10
CA ALA A 303 -1.35 55.84 -40.29
C ALA A 303 -2.39 56.96 -40.34
N GLN A 304 -2.96 57.36 -39.21
CA GLN A 304 -3.87 58.51 -39.12
C GLN A 304 -3.17 59.81 -39.50
N ARG A 305 -1.97 60.08 -38.98
CA ARG A 305 -1.19 61.27 -39.38
C ARG A 305 -0.89 61.30 -40.88
N TRP A 306 -0.55 60.14 -41.46
CA TRP A 306 -0.35 60.02 -42.90
C TRP A 306 -1.62 60.29 -43.69
N TYR A 307 -2.75 59.73 -43.24
CA TYR A 307 -4.06 59.98 -43.83
C TYR A 307 -4.39 61.48 -43.82
N ASP A 308 -4.25 62.15 -42.68
CA ASP A 308 -4.55 63.58 -42.54
C ASP A 308 -3.64 64.44 -43.42
N ALA A 309 -2.35 64.08 -43.54
CA ALA A 309 -1.40 64.77 -44.42
C ALA A 309 -1.73 64.57 -45.91
N THR A 310 -2.11 63.36 -46.31
CA THR A 310 -2.53 63.04 -47.69
C THR A 310 -3.85 63.73 -48.04
N ASP A 311 -4.81 63.79 -47.13
CA ASP A 311 -6.08 64.48 -47.31
C ASP A 311 -5.89 65.99 -47.49
N LYS A 312 -4.99 66.58 -46.68
CA LYS A 312 -4.58 67.97 -46.84
C LYS A 312 -3.90 68.22 -48.18
N ALA A 313 -2.99 67.34 -48.61
CA ALA A 313 -2.33 67.43 -49.92
C ALA A 313 -3.34 67.36 -51.07
N ARG A 314 -4.32 66.43 -50.99
CA ARG A 314 -5.41 66.32 -51.95
C ARG A 314 -6.24 67.59 -52.02
N SER A 315 -6.55 68.19 -50.86
CA SER A 315 -7.30 69.44 -50.79
C SER A 315 -6.55 70.60 -51.48
N TYR A 316 -5.22 70.65 -51.36
CA TYR A 316 -4.41 71.61 -52.12
C TYR A 316 -4.42 71.33 -53.63
N SER A 317 -4.36 70.05 -54.06
CA SER A 317 -4.38 69.69 -55.49
C SER A 317 -5.72 69.94 -56.18
N VAL A 318 -6.85 69.77 -55.48
CA VAL A 318 -8.19 70.04 -56.02
C VAL A 318 -8.44 71.55 -56.15
N GLY A 319 -7.77 72.36 -55.34
CA GLY A 319 -7.90 73.82 -55.33
C GLY A 319 -9.08 74.32 -54.49
N PRO A 320 -9.32 75.64 -54.47
CA PRO A 320 -10.39 76.25 -53.70
C PRO A 320 -11.78 75.85 -54.23
N VAL A 321 -12.76 75.85 -53.33
CA VAL A 321 -14.15 75.47 -53.64
C VAL A 321 -14.78 76.43 -54.66
N MET A 322 -14.37 77.71 -54.67
CA MET A 322 -14.85 78.73 -55.61
C MET A 322 -13.74 79.13 -56.60
N SER A 323 -14.08 79.18 -57.89
CA SER A 323 -13.14 79.56 -58.95
C SER A 323 -12.65 81.01 -58.88
N ALA A 324 -13.36 81.86 -58.14
CA ALA A 324 -12.95 83.24 -57.87
C ALA A 324 -11.70 83.33 -56.98
N ASP A 325 -11.46 82.32 -56.14
CA ASP A 325 -10.34 82.27 -55.19
C ASP A 325 -9.05 81.72 -55.84
N LEU A 326 -9.13 81.25 -57.08
CA LEU A 326 -7.95 80.84 -57.86
C LEU A 326 -7.11 82.07 -58.17
N THR A 327 -5.80 81.98 -57.94
CA THR A 327 -4.88 83.03 -58.37
C THR A 327 -4.88 83.14 -59.89
N THR A 328 -4.56 84.32 -60.43
CA THR A 328 -4.50 84.54 -61.89
C THR A 328 -3.53 83.60 -62.61
N ARG A 329 -2.56 83.04 -61.88
CA ARG A 329 -1.63 82.02 -62.37
C ARG A 329 -2.28 80.65 -62.49
N GLU A 330 -3.20 80.25 -61.63
CA GLU A 330 -3.79 78.89 -61.62
C GLU A 330 -4.97 78.75 -62.58
N LYS A 331 -5.49 79.88 -63.09
CA LYS A 331 -6.62 79.90 -64.01
C LYS A 331 -6.27 79.31 -65.38
N LEU A 332 -6.99 78.24 -65.76
CA LEU A 332 -6.87 77.60 -67.07
C LEU A 332 -7.38 78.47 -68.23
N ASP A 333 -8.00 79.62 -67.94
CA ASP A 333 -8.42 80.60 -68.94
C ASP A 333 -7.50 81.84 -69.01
N ARG A 334 -6.32 81.80 -68.38
CA ARG A 334 -5.31 82.86 -68.47
C ARG A 334 -4.93 83.15 -69.94
N PRO A 335 -4.63 84.41 -70.34
CA PRO A 335 -4.44 84.79 -71.75
C PRO A 335 -3.43 83.92 -72.52
N MET A 336 -2.33 83.50 -71.86
CA MET A 336 -1.33 82.60 -72.48
C MET A 336 -1.90 81.23 -72.84
N VAL A 337 -2.80 80.69 -72.03
CA VAL A 337 -3.42 79.38 -72.27
C VAL A 337 -4.43 79.48 -73.40
N ARG A 338 -5.21 80.56 -73.44
CA ARG A 338 -6.14 80.83 -74.55
C ARG A 338 -5.41 80.94 -75.89
N ILE A 339 -4.20 81.53 -75.92
CA ILE A 339 -3.38 81.60 -77.14
C ILE A 339 -2.84 80.23 -77.53
N PHE A 340 -2.32 79.46 -76.56
CA PHE A 340 -1.81 78.10 -76.79
C PHE A 340 -2.89 77.15 -77.33
N GLN A 341 -4.12 77.26 -76.84
CA GLN A 341 -5.28 76.45 -77.24
C GLN A 341 -5.95 76.90 -78.55
N ARG A 342 -5.49 77.98 -79.21
CA ARG A 342 -5.99 78.37 -80.56
C ARG A 342 -5.57 77.40 -81.65
N HIS A 343 -4.59 76.54 -81.40
CA HIS A 343 -4.15 75.52 -82.35
C HIS A 343 -4.93 74.22 -82.13
N PRO A 344 -5.48 73.59 -83.17
CA PRO A 344 -6.15 72.31 -83.03
C PRO A 344 -5.18 71.25 -82.48
N GLY A 345 -5.55 70.57 -81.40
CA GLY A 345 -4.75 69.49 -80.79
C GLY A 345 -3.84 69.90 -79.64
N THR A 346 -3.76 71.17 -79.25
CA THR A 346 -2.94 71.62 -78.11
C THR A 346 -3.74 71.67 -76.80
N GLN A 347 -3.74 70.56 -76.05
CA GLN A 347 -4.22 70.53 -74.65
C GLN A 347 -3.06 70.80 -73.69
N LEU A 348 -3.34 71.46 -72.55
CA LEU A 348 -2.32 71.65 -71.53
C LEU A 348 -2.05 70.32 -70.79
N PRO A 349 -0.79 69.87 -70.67
CA PRO A 349 -0.46 68.67 -69.90
C PRO A 349 -0.69 68.88 -68.39
N GLU A 350 -0.68 70.12 -67.91
CA GLU A 350 -0.88 70.51 -66.51
C GLU A 350 -2.20 69.98 -65.94
N ALA A 351 -3.31 70.12 -66.67
CA ALA A 351 -4.62 69.65 -66.21
C ALA A 351 -4.67 68.12 -66.09
N GLN A 352 -4.08 67.40 -67.04
CA GLN A 352 -4.01 65.93 -67.00
C GLN A 352 -3.13 65.43 -65.85
N GLN A 353 -2.00 66.09 -65.59
CA GLN A 353 -1.11 65.77 -64.47
C GLN A 353 -1.77 66.04 -63.10
N ILE A 354 -2.53 67.13 -62.96
CA ILE A 354 -3.28 67.44 -61.72
C ILE A 354 -4.35 66.38 -61.46
N ILE A 355 -5.09 65.94 -62.50
CA ILE A 355 -6.09 64.88 -62.38
C ILE A 355 -5.41 63.56 -61.96
N GLN A 356 -4.34 63.15 -62.64
CA GLN A 356 -3.58 61.94 -62.31
C GLN A 356 -3.02 61.98 -60.87
N GLY A 357 -2.46 63.12 -60.45
CA GLY A 357 -1.97 63.30 -59.09
C GLY A 357 -3.08 63.22 -58.04
N THR A 358 -4.23 63.83 -58.32
CA THR A 358 -5.41 63.80 -57.44
C THR A 358 -5.99 62.40 -57.30
N ASP A 359 -6.06 61.64 -58.40
CA ASP A 359 -6.49 60.24 -58.39
C ASP A 359 -5.53 59.37 -57.60
N GLY A 360 -4.22 59.57 -57.75
CA GLY A 360 -3.20 58.89 -56.96
C GLY A 360 -3.32 59.17 -55.45
N LEU A 361 -3.58 60.43 -55.08
CA LEU A 361 -3.83 60.81 -53.68
C LEU A 361 -5.12 60.18 -53.13
N LEU A 362 -6.19 60.13 -53.92
CA LEU A 362 -7.44 59.48 -53.53
C LEU A 362 -7.27 57.97 -53.31
N GLN A 363 -6.51 57.30 -54.19
CA GLN A 363 -6.16 55.88 -54.03
C GLN A 363 -5.36 55.65 -52.74
N SER A 364 -4.35 56.48 -52.47
CA SER A 364 -3.54 56.43 -51.25
C SER A 364 -4.39 56.63 -49.99
N LEU A 365 -5.30 57.61 -50.00
CA LEU A 365 -6.20 57.91 -48.90
C LEU A 365 -7.15 56.73 -48.62
N THR A 366 -7.71 56.13 -49.68
CA THR A 366 -8.57 54.94 -49.58
C THR A 366 -7.79 53.74 -49.02
N ALA A 367 -6.56 53.52 -49.47
CA ALA A 367 -5.71 52.43 -48.97
C ALA A 367 -5.34 52.63 -47.49
N THR A 368 -5.01 53.86 -47.10
CA THR A 368 -4.62 54.18 -45.71
C THR A 368 -5.82 54.08 -44.77
N SER A 369 -7.01 54.50 -45.19
CA SER A 369 -8.27 54.31 -44.46
C SER A 369 -8.57 52.83 -44.21
N ARG A 370 -8.45 51.98 -45.24
CA ARG A 370 -8.59 50.52 -45.10
C ARG A 370 -7.58 49.94 -44.11
N ASN A 371 -6.32 50.36 -44.20
CA ASN A 371 -5.26 49.92 -43.28
C ASN A 371 -5.57 50.31 -41.82
N ILE A 372 -6.04 51.54 -41.57
CA ILE A 372 -6.49 51.97 -40.24
C ILE A 372 -7.63 51.07 -39.74
N GLY A 373 -8.60 50.75 -40.60
CA GLY A 373 -9.69 49.82 -40.27
C GLY A 373 -9.19 48.44 -39.85
N LEU A 374 -8.26 47.86 -40.60
CA LEU A 374 -7.65 46.55 -40.27
C LEU A 374 -6.86 46.61 -38.96
N LEU A 375 -6.09 47.66 -38.73
CA LEU A 375 -5.34 47.85 -37.48
C LEU A 375 -6.27 47.99 -36.27
N ARG A 376 -7.40 48.69 -36.41
CA ARG A 376 -8.43 48.78 -35.36
C ARG A 376 -9.07 47.43 -35.05
N LEU A 377 -9.38 46.63 -36.08
CA LEU A 377 -9.90 45.26 -35.90
C LEU A 377 -8.88 44.37 -35.18
N SER A 378 -7.61 44.43 -35.59
CA SER A 378 -6.51 43.74 -34.92
C SER A 378 -6.39 44.18 -33.46
N ASN A 379 -6.57 45.48 -33.17
CA ASN A 379 -6.53 46.02 -31.82
C ASN A 379 -7.59 45.38 -30.91
N LEU A 380 -8.83 45.28 -31.40
CA LEU A 380 -9.93 44.63 -30.68
C LEU A 380 -9.64 43.15 -30.40
N ARG A 381 -9.07 42.43 -31.38
CA ARG A 381 -8.67 41.02 -31.19
C ARG A 381 -7.59 40.87 -30.12
N LEU A 382 -6.55 41.72 -30.16
CA LEU A 382 -5.48 41.70 -29.17
C LEU A 382 -6.01 41.98 -27.74
N TYR A 383 -6.96 42.90 -27.58
CA TYR A 383 -7.60 43.10 -26.26
C TYR A 383 -8.36 41.87 -25.78
N ASP A 384 -9.14 41.24 -26.66
CA ASP A 384 -9.89 40.04 -26.31
C ASP A 384 -8.93 38.92 -25.88
N ASP A 385 -7.84 38.72 -26.63
CA ASP A 385 -6.84 37.69 -26.32
C ASP A 385 -6.09 37.99 -25.01
N ILE A 386 -5.76 39.25 -24.73
CA ILE A 386 -5.18 39.65 -23.42
C ILE A 386 -6.14 39.33 -22.28
N ARG A 387 -7.44 39.60 -22.47
CA ARG A 387 -8.47 39.32 -21.46
C ARG A 387 -8.62 37.83 -21.22
N THR A 388 -8.70 37.01 -22.26
CA THR A 388 -8.83 35.55 -22.12
C THR A 388 -7.59 34.95 -21.47
N LYS A 389 -6.38 35.35 -21.89
CA LYS A 389 -5.11 34.90 -21.28
C LYS A 389 -5.01 35.31 -19.81
N SER A 390 -5.46 36.51 -19.46
CA SER A 390 -5.46 36.97 -18.06
C SER A 390 -6.44 36.18 -17.18
N ALA A 391 -7.60 35.80 -17.71
CA ALA A 391 -8.54 34.95 -17.00
C ALA A 391 -7.98 33.53 -16.82
N ALA A 392 -7.43 32.93 -17.87
CA ALA A 392 -6.83 31.60 -17.83
C ALA A 392 -5.66 31.52 -16.82
N SER A 393 -4.72 32.49 -16.86
CA SER A 393 -3.61 32.51 -15.91
C SER A 393 -4.07 32.64 -14.46
N SER A 394 -5.15 33.37 -14.21
CA SER A 394 -5.74 33.54 -12.86
C SER A 394 -6.36 32.25 -12.34
N ILE A 395 -7.08 31.52 -13.22
CA ILE A 395 -7.68 30.22 -12.92
C ILE A 395 -6.59 29.19 -12.60
N ASP A 396 -5.58 29.05 -13.46
CA ASP A 396 -4.48 28.10 -13.24
C ASP A 396 -3.66 28.43 -11.98
N SER A 397 -3.43 29.72 -11.71
CA SER A 397 -2.83 30.15 -10.43
C SER A 397 -3.73 29.85 -9.22
N GLY A 398 -5.05 29.90 -9.40
CA GLY A 398 -6.03 29.49 -8.40
C GLY A 398 -5.91 28.00 -8.07
N ILE A 399 -5.71 27.15 -9.06
CA ILE A 399 -5.54 25.70 -8.89
C ILE A 399 -4.26 25.40 -8.13
N ILE A 400 -3.13 26.03 -8.48
CA ILE A 400 -1.86 25.84 -7.74
C ILE A 400 -2.05 26.18 -6.25
N ARG A 401 -2.74 27.28 -5.94
CA ARG A 401 -3.05 27.67 -4.56
C ARG A 401 -3.98 26.68 -3.87
N LEU A 402 -5.02 26.20 -4.57
CA LEU A 402 -5.93 25.18 -4.06
C LEU A 402 -5.18 23.91 -3.68
N ARG A 403 -4.30 23.44 -4.58
CA ARG A 403 -3.51 22.22 -4.37
C ARG A 403 -2.55 22.37 -3.21
N ARG A 404 -1.82 23.48 -3.10
CA ARG A 404 -0.97 23.76 -1.93
C ARG A 404 -1.76 23.75 -0.61
N ARG A 405 -2.96 24.31 -0.59
CA ARG A 405 -3.82 24.36 0.61
C ARG A 405 -4.40 22.99 0.99
N ARG A 406 -4.79 22.18 0.00
CA ARG A 406 -5.48 20.89 0.23
C ARG A 406 -4.57 19.66 0.19
N SER A 407 -3.31 19.82 -0.20
CA SER A 407 -2.31 18.75 -0.27
C SER A 407 -1.89 18.22 1.11
N ASP A 408 -2.16 18.94 2.20
CA ASP A 408 -1.80 18.47 3.53
C ASP A 408 -2.74 17.35 3.99
N HIS A 409 -2.17 16.15 4.23
CA HIS A 409 -2.90 14.97 4.71
C HIS A 409 -3.16 14.97 6.22
N ARG A 410 -2.81 16.05 6.94
CA ARG A 410 -3.03 16.18 8.39
C ARG A 410 -4.50 16.05 8.82
N TRP A 411 -5.43 16.40 7.94
CA TRP A 411 -6.87 16.27 8.15
C TRP A 411 -7.43 15.17 7.25
N ASN A 412 -7.90 14.09 7.86
CA ASN A 412 -8.72 13.08 7.20
C ASN A 412 -10.01 13.74 6.69
N LEU A 413 -10.66 13.16 5.66
CA LEU A 413 -12.03 13.55 5.34
C LEU A 413 -12.87 13.18 6.57
N GLY A 414 -13.14 14.15 7.45
CA GLY A 414 -14.07 13.96 8.56
C GLY A 414 -15.42 13.50 8.01
N GLU A 415 -16.17 12.76 8.83
CA GLU A 415 -17.52 12.20 8.59
C GLU A 415 -18.56 13.25 8.13
N ALA A 416 -18.34 13.80 6.94
CA ALA A 416 -19.21 14.74 6.28
C ALA A 416 -19.18 14.45 4.78
N PHE A 417 -19.25 13.16 4.40
CA PHE A 417 -19.75 12.67 3.12
C PHE A 417 -20.35 11.27 3.29
#